data_AF-A0A6L9QVJ4-F1
#
_entry.id   AF-A0A6L9QVJ4-F1
#
_cell.length_a   1.000
_cell.length_b   1.000
_cell.length_c   1.000
_cell.angle_alpha   90.00
_cell.angle_beta   90.00
_cell.angle_gamma   90.00
#
_symmetry.space_group_name_H-M   'P 1'
#
loop_
_entity.id
_entity.type
_entity.pdbx_description
1 polymer ?
#
loop_
_entity_poly.entity_id
_entity_poly.type
_entity_poly.pdbx_seq_one_letter_code
_entity_poly.pdbx_strand_id
1 'polypeptide(L)'
;MSLLEVIALTADDARAAQDGGADRIEVVADMAADGLTPDPDLVAAIRAAATLPMRVMLRANAGFRTTGAELDRLRRAAADLAAA
;
A
#
# COMPACT_ATOMS: atom_id res chain seq x y z
N MET A 1 8.56 -23.35 2.22
CA MET A 1 7.85 -22.68 1.11
C MET A 1 8.25 -21.21 1.14
N SER A 2 8.39 -20.55 -0.02
CA SER A 2 8.62 -19.10 -0.09
C SER A 2 7.31 -18.33 0.07
N LEU A 3 7.41 -17.06 0.47
CA LEU A 3 6.29 -16.14 0.55
C LEU A 3 6.04 -15.48 -0.81
N LEU A 4 4.78 -15.42 -1.26
CA LEU A 4 4.31 -14.61 -2.39
C LEU A 4 3.60 -13.34 -1.90
N GLU A 5 4.15 -12.17 -2.23
CA GLU A 5 3.51 -10.87 -2.02
C GLU A 5 3.11 -10.26 -3.38
N VAL A 6 1.87 -9.76 -3.47
CA VAL A 6 1.31 -9.18 -4.70
C VAL A 6 0.97 -7.71 -4.47
N ILE A 7 1.32 -6.85 -5.42
CA ILE A 7 0.95 -5.43 -5.39
C ILE A 7 -0.53 -5.28 -5.76
N ALA A 8 -1.28 -4.53 -4.96
CA ALA A 8 -2.68 -4.19 -5.21
C ALA A 8 -2.86 -2.66 -5.28
N LEU A 9 -3.55 -2.20 -6.32
CA LEU A 9 -3.89 -0.79 -6.52
C LEU A 9 -5.38 -0.54 -6.22
N THR A 10 -6.18 -1.60 -6.18
CA THR A 10 -7.63 -1.56 -5.97
C THR A 10 -8.10 -2.69 -5.05
N ALA A 11 -9.33 -2.57 -4.57
CA ALA A 11 -10.01 -3.64 -3.81
C ALA A 11 -10.15 -4.93 -4.63
N ASP A 12 -10.39 -4.81 -5.94
CA ASP A 12 -10.52 -5.96 -6.84
C ASP A 12 -9.17 -6.68 -7.03
N ASP A 13 -8.06 -5.94 -7.14
CA ASP A 13 -6.72 -6.54 -7.18
C ASP A 13 -6.44 -7.35 -5.91
N ALA A 14 -6.79 -6.80 -4.74
CA ALA A 14 -6.59 -7.47 -3.47
C ALA A 14 -7.43 -8.74 -3.33
N ARG A 15 -8.69 -8.71 -3.82
CA ARG A 15 -9.54 -9.89 -3.89
C ARG A 15 -8.94 -10.95 -4.82
N ALA A 16 -8.53 -10.55 -6.02
CA ALA A 16 -7.91 -11.45 -6.99
C ALA A 16 -6.60 -12.06 -6.47
N ALA A 17 -5.76 -11.27 -5.77
CA ALA A 17 -4.54 -11.76 -5.14
C ALA A 17 -4.83 -12.83 -4.06
N GLN A 18 -5.86 -12.61 -3.24
CA GLN A 18 -6.30 -13.59 -2.24
C GLN A 18 -6.82 -14.87 -2.89
N ASP A 19 -7.71 -14.75 -3.87
CA ASP A 19 -8.29 -15.91 -4.57
C ASP A 19 -7.22 -16.68 -5.37
N GLY A 20 -6.15 -15.99 -5.80
CA GLY A 20 -4.98 -16.57 -6.45
C GLY A 20 -3.96 -17.21 -5.50
N GLY A 21 -4.16 -17.13 -4.18
CA GLY A 21 -3.29 -17.77 -3.18
C GLY A 21 -2.04 -16.97 -2.81
N ALA A 22 -2.07 -15.63 -2.93
CA ALA A 22 -1.03 -14.80 -2.36
C ALA A 22 -1.00 -14.90 -0.83
N ASP A 23 0.20 -14.81 -0.24
CA ASP A 23 0.36 -14.84 1.21
C ASP A 23 0.22 -13.45 1.85
N ARG A 24 0.44 -12.38 1.06
CA ARG A 24 0.40 -10.98 1.49
C ARG A 24 0.12 -10.04 0.31
N ILE A 25 -0.40 -8.86 0.60
CA ILE A 25 -0.50 -7.78 -0.38
C ILE A 25 0.31 -6.54 0.02
N GLU A 26 0.89 -5.88 -0.98
CA GLU A 26 1.45 -4.52 -0.87
C GLU A 26 0.48 -3.52 -1.51
N VAL A 27 0.01 -2.52 -0.75
CA VAL A 27 -0.90 -1.49 -1.25
C VAL A 27 -0.12 -0.27 -1.68
N VAL A 28 -0.35 0.14 -2.93
CA VAL A 28 0.45 1.14 -3.61
C VAL A 28 -0.46 2.04 -4.46
N ALA A 29 -0.14 3.34 -4.54
CA ALA A 29 -0.70 4.23 -5.55
C ALA A 29 0.32 4.53 -6.65
N ASP A 30 -0.14 4.93 -7.83
CA ASP A 30 0.72 5.39 -8.94
C ASP A 30 1.90 4.45 -9.27
N MET A 31 1.58 3.28 -9.82
CA MET A 31 2.59 2.32 -10.27
C MET A 31 3.44 2.82 -11.44
N ALA A 32 2.99 3.85 -12.18
CA ALA A 32 3.83 4.47 -13.22
C ALA A 32 5.04 5.22 -12.60
N ALA A 33 4.94 5.60 -11.33
CA ALA A 33 6.04 6.15 -10.54
C ALA A 33 6.78 5.08 -9.70
N ASP A 34 6.65 3.79 -10.01
CA ASP A 34 7.13 2.65 -9.21
C ASP A 34 6.50 2.57 -7.80
N GLY A 35 5.37 3.23 -7.60
CA GLY A 35 4.60 3.16 -6.37
C GLY A 35 4.85 4.28 -5.35
N LEU A 36 3.76 4.91 -4.94
CA LEU A 36 3.69 6.00 -3.97
C LEU A 36 2.73 5.65 -2.83
N THR A 37 2.73 6.48 -1.79
CA THR A 37 1.79 6.35 -0.68
C THR A 37 0.34 6.43 -1.15
N PRO A 38 -0.49 5.40 -0.90
CA PRO A 38 -1.89 5.41 -1.26
C PRO A 38 -2.73 6.26 -0.30
N ASP A 39 -3.93 6.60 -0.75
CA ASP A 39 -4.93 7.28 0.06
C ASP A 39 -5.47 6.33 1.16
N PRO A 40 -5.70 6.81 2.40
CA PRO A 40 -6.29 5.99 3.47
C PRO A 40 -7.64 5.35 3.10
N ASP A 41 -8.48 6.01 2.30
CA ASP A 41 -9.78 5.47 1.89
C ASP A 41 -9.61 4.23 0.99
N LEU A 42 -8.57 4.23 0.14
CA LEU A 42 -8.21 3.06 -0.67
C LEU A 42 -7.72 1.90 0.21
N VAL A 43 -6.90 2.19 1.23
CA VAL A 43 -6.44 1.17 2.17
C VAL A 43 -7.61 0.56 2.95
N ALA A 44 -8.54 1.38 3.42
CA ALA A 44 -9.75 0.92 4.10
C ALA A 44 -10.63 0.05 3.19
N ALA A 45 -10.81 0.44 1.92
CA ALA A 45 -11.55 -0.34 0.93
C ALA A 45 -10.89 -1.70 0.66
N ILE A 46 -9.56 -1.74 0.54
CA ILE A 46 -8.80 -2.99 0.35
C ILE A 46 -8.89 -3.88 1.60
N ARG A 47 -8.77 -3.31 2.81
CA ARG A 47 -8.93 -4.04 4.07
C ARG A 47 -10.30 -4.68 4.18
N ALA A 48 -11.35 -4.02 3.67
CA ALA A 48 -12.69 -4.59 3.64
C ALA A 48 -12.85 -5.71 2.57
N ALA A 49 -12.05 -5.67 1.50
CA ALA A 49 -12.16 -6.59 0.38
C ALA A 49 -11.36 -7.89 0.53
N ALA A 50 -10.24 -7.88 1.28
CA ALA A 50 -9.38 -9.03 1.48
C ALA A 50 -8.90 -9.16 2.94
N THR A 51 -8.63 -10.39 3.36
CA THR A 51 -8.16 -10.73 4.72
C THR A 51 -6.66 -10.99 4.80
N LEU A 52 -5.96 -10.92 3.66
CA LEU A 52 -4.52 -11.07 3.60
C LEU A 52 -3.82 -9.99 4.45
N PRO A 53 -2.68 -10.29 5.08
CA PRO A 53 -1.83 -9.27 5.66
C PRO A 53 -1.51 -8.18 4.63
N MET A 54 -1.37 -6.94 5.10
CA MET A 54 -1.15 -5.77 4.23
C MET A 54 0.15 -5.07 4.61
N ARG A 55 0.95 -4.70 3.62
CA ARG A 55 1.97 -3.65 3.75
C ARG A 55 1.51 -2.45 2.92
N VAL A 56 1.68 -1.24 3.43
CA VAL A 56 1.27 -0.02 2.73
C VAL A 56 2.51 0.79 2.39
N MET A 57 2.61 1.25 1.14
CA MET A 57 3.74 2.04 0.67
C MET A 57 3.84 3.38 1.42
N LEU A 58 5.06 3.73 1.84
CA LEU A 58 5.41 5.06 2.38
C LEU A 58 6.48 5.70 1.49
N ARG A 59 6.03 6.42 0.46
CA ARG A 59 6.88 7.07 -0.53
C ARG A 59 6.21 8.34 -1.08
N ALA A 60 6.88 9.47 -0.91
CA ALA A 60 6.33 10.80 -1.20
C ALA A 60 6.48 11.23 -2.65
N ASN A 61 7.51 10.74 -3.35
CA ASN A 61 7.82 11.10 -4.73
C ASN A 61 8.57 9.95 -5.44
N ALA A 62 8.76 10.06 -6.75
CA ALA A 62 9.43 9.04 -7.57
C ALA A 62 10.95 8.93 -7.34
N GLY A 63 11.56 9.89 -6.63
CA GLY A 63 12.96 9.82 -6.23
C GLY A 63 13.18 8.98 -4.97
N PHE A 64 14.46 8.80 -4.63
CA PHE A 64 14.89 8.16 -3.38
C PHE A 64 15.44 9.15 -2.35
N ARG A 65 15.33 10.45 -2.63
CA ARG A 65 15.71 11.53 -1.71
C ARG A 65 14.46 12.10 -1.06
N THR A 66 14.64 12.60 0.16
CA THR A 66 13.57 13.23 0.94
C THR A 66 14.02 14.58 1.47
N THR A 67 13.06 15.48 1.64
CA THR A 67 13.19 16.74 2.37
C THR A 67 12.57 16.62 3.77
N GLY A 68 12.85 17.56 4.66
CA GLY A 68 12.21 17.58 5.99
C GLY A 68 10.68 17.63 5.91
N ALA A 69 10.14 18.45 5.01
CA ALA A 69 8.69 18.57 4.81
C ALA A 69 8.05 17.27 4.26
N GLU A 70 8.74 16.56 3.36
CA GLU A 70 8.27 15.26 2.86
C GLU A 70 8.31 14.19 3.94
N LEU A 71 9.37 14.16 4.76
CA LEU A 71 9.45 13.25 5.90
C LEU A 71 8.31 13.50 6.90
N ASP A 72 7.99 14.77 7.21
CA ASP A 72 6.88 15.10 8.10
C ASP A 72 5.53 14.66 7.53
N ARG A 73 5.33 14.78 6.21
CA ARG A 73 4.13 14.28 5.53
C ARG A 73 4.05 12.75 5.62
N LEU A 74 5.15 12.05 5.36
CA LEU A 74 5.20 10.58 5.44
C LEU A 74 4.94 10.08 6.86
N ARG A 75 5.41 10.78 7.90
CA ARG A 75 5.13 10.43 9.29
C ARG A 75 3.65 10.57 9.64
N ARG A 76 2.99 11.64 9.15
CA ARG A 76 1.53 11.80 9.31
C ARG A 76 0.78 10.72 8.56
N ALA A 77 1.11 10.50 7.29
CA ALA A 77 0.51 9.43 6.50
C ALA A 77 0.68 8.06 7.17
N ALA A 78 1.86 7.75 7.73
CA ALA A 78 2.07 6.50 8.46
C ALA A 78 1.13 6.33 9.66
N ALA A 79 0.88 7.41 10.42
CA ALA A 79 -0.05 7.38 11.54
C ALA A 79 -1.50 7.19 11.08
N ASP A 80 -1.91 7.92 10.04
CA ASP A 80 -3.26 7.85 9.49
C ASP A 80 -3.55 6.45 8.90
N LEU A 81 -2.59 5.90 8.15
CA LEU A 81 -2.69 4.57 7.53
C LEU A 81 -2.65 3.43 8.56
N ALA A 82 -1.97 3.62 9.70
CA ALA A 82 -1.99 2.65 10.79
C ALA A 82 -3.32 2.64 11.56
N ALA A 83 -4.08 3.72 11.50
CA ALA A 83 -5.39 3.85 12.14
C ALA A 83 -6.57 3.39 11.25
N ALA A 84 -6.34 3.27 9.92
CA ALA A 84 -7.30 2.77 8.92
C ALA A 84 -7.35 1.24 8.85
#